data_AF-A0A563W224-F1
#
_entry.id   AF-A0A563W224-F1
#
_cell.length_a   1.000
_cell.length_b   1.000
_cell.length_c   1.000
_cell.angle_alpha   90.00
_cell.angle_beta   90.00
_cell.angle_gamma   90.00
#
_symmetry.space_group_name_H-M   'P 1'
#
loop_
_entity.id
_entity.type
_entity.pdbx_description
1 polymer ?
#
loop_
_entity_poly.entity_id
_entity_poly.type
_entity_poly.pdbx_seq_one_letter_code
_entity_poly.pdbx_strand_id
1 'polypeptide(L)'
;MKQPNNSFSEAKASEILELAARYYTEENQAYTDEELIHAGTEAQIPDYLVIKAVQEIKNRKQQKLARKKRIQYRLKRVLGSSLLVFSAIACWGTITYNHLITVISNTKTAQKQVTNQLQRRANLIPQLVNLTQTYANHEQEIITQLIVARQDYLKADAFEAKTNAIANIDRAILNFSNYATTNQKLKSSQLFINLQYEITGTENRLAVERMRYNQAVEKYNQEIKQFPQSLVATIFQFESL
;
A
#
# COMPACT_ATOMS: atom_id res chain seq x y z
N MET A 1 74.96 -27.99 4.04
CA MET A 1 74.74 -28.24 2.60
C MET A 1 74.61 -26.89 1.90
N LYS A 2 75.63 -26.47 1.14
CA LYS A 2 75.61 -25.23 0.34
C LYS A 2 74.78 -25.48 -0.92
N GLN A 3 73.79 -24.63 -1.19
CA GLN A 3 73.02 -24.70 -2.42
C GLN A 3 73.93 -24.39 -3.63
N PRO A 4 73.82 -25.13 -4.74
CA PRO A 4 74.60 -24.85 -5.94
C PRO A 4 74.22 -23.47 -6.48
N ASN A 5 75.24 -22.68 -6.80
CA ASN A 5 75.13 -21.38 -7.46
C ASN A 5 74.63 -21.59 -8.90
N ASN A 6 73.33 -21.76 -9.07
CA ASN A 6 72.68 -21.82 -10.38
C ASN A 6 72.06 -20.46 -10.70
N SER A 7 72.46 -19.87 -11.83
CA SER A 7 72.02 -18.56 -12.34
C SER A 7 70.52 -18.46 -12.67
N PHE A 8 69.79 -19.56 -12.49
CA PHE A 8 68.37 -19.69 -12.79
C PHE A 8 67.55 -19.78 -11.50
N SER A 9 66.84 -18.70 -11.18
CA SER A 9 65.98 -18.58 -9.99
C SER A 9 64.66 -19.32 -10.19
N GLU A 10 64.10 -19.88 -9.11
CA GLU A 10 62.81 -20.58 -9.10
C GLU A 10 61.66 -19.76 -9.71
N ALA A 11 61.67 -18.43 -9.49
CA ALA A 11 60.67 -17.53 -10.05
C ALA A 11 60.72 -17.47 -11.59
N LYS A 12 61.94 -17.51 -12.17
CA LYS A 12 62.14 -17.50 -13.63
C LYS A 12 61.68 -18.82 -14.27
N ALA A 13 61.83 -19.94 -13.58
CA ALA A 13 61.35 -21.25 -14.05
C ALA A 13 59.82 -21.24 -14.25
N SER A 14 59.08 -20.72 -13.27
CA SER A 14 57.62 -20.60 -13.36
C SER A 14 57.17 -19.65 -14.46
N GLU A 15 57.85 -18.53 -14.64
CA GLU A 15 57.49 -17.52 -15.65
C GLU A 15 57.76 -18.03 -17.08
N ILE A 16 58.90 -18.69 -17.31
CA ILE A 16 59.24 -19.28 -18.60
C ILE A 16 58.27 -20.40 -18.98
N LEU A 17 57.91 -21.28 -18.04
CA LEU A 17 56.92 -22.34 -18.31
C LEU A 17 55.52 -21.76 -18.54
N GLU A 18 55.12 -20.68 -17.86
CA GLU A 18 53.86 -19.98 -18.13
C GLU A 18 53.85 -19.31 -19.51
N LEU A 19 54.98 -18.73 -19.93
CA LEU A 19 55.14 -18.08 -21.23
C LEU A 19 55.18 -19.11 -22.38
N ALA A 20 55.93 -20.20 -22.22
CA ALA A 20 55.91 -21.34 -23.14
C ALA A 20 54.50 -21.91 -23.24
N ALA A 21 53.83 -22.10 -22.09
CA ALA A 21 52.47 -22.59 -22.04
C ALA A 21 51.47 -21.72 -22.82
N ARG A 22 51.69 -20.40 -22.80
CA ARG A 22 50.88 -19.40 -23.51
C ARG A 22 51.13 -19.39 -25.02
N TYR A 23 52.38 -19.48 -25.48
CA TYR A 23 52.71 -19.43 -26.90
C TYR A 23 52.20 -20.63 -27.69
N TYR A 24 52.15 -21.82 -27.09
CA TYR A 24 51.63 -23.01 -27.78
C TYR A 24 50.10 -23.21 -27.60
N THR A 25 49.46 -22.61 -26.58
CA THR A 25 47.99 -22.71 -26.44
C THR A 25 47.22 -21.92 -27.50
N GLU A 26 47.89 -21.07 -28.30
CA GLU A 26 47.34 -20.49 -29.52
C GLU A 26 47.24 -21.49 -30.69
N GLU A 27 47.91 -22.65 -30.61
CA GLU A 27 48.01 -23.61 -31.72
C GLU A 27 47.45 -25.01 -31.40
N ASN A 28 47.48 -25.49 -30.15
CA ASN A 28 46.82 -26.75 -29.75
C ASN A 28 46.44 -26.79 -28.25
N GLN A 29 45.37 -27.51 -27.93
CA GLN A 29 44.72 -27.53 -26.61
C GLN A 29 45.67 -27.91 -25.45
N ALA A 30 45.73 -27.04 -24.44
CA ALA A 30 46.29 -27.19 -23.07
C ALA A 30 47.33 -28.30 -22.80
N TYR A 31 48.53 -27.87 -22.38
CA TYR A 31 49.65 -28.72 -21.92
C TYR A 31 49.29 -29.77 -20.87
N THR A 32 49.89 -30.95 -21.04
CA THR A 32 49.98 -32.00 -20.02
C THR A 32 51.18 -31.78 -19.09
N ASP A 33 51.10 -32.31 -17.86
CA ASP A 33 52.18 -32.22 -16.86
C ASP A 33 53.50 -32.85 -17.42
N GLU A 34 53.42 -33.80 -18.36
CA GLU A 34 54.55 -34.51 -19.00
C GLU A 34 55.24 -33.67 -20.10
N GLU A 35 54.48 -32.96 -20.94
CA GLU A 35 55.04 -32.10 -22.00
C GLU A 35 55.81 -30.90 -21.44
N LEU A 36 55.38 -30.37 -20.30
CA LEU A 36 56.06 -29.28 -19.59
C LEU A 36 57.40 -29.71 -19.01
N ILE A 37 57.49 -30.97 -18.56
CA ILE A 37 58.73 -31.58 -18.08
C ILE A 37 59.70 -31.75 -19.25
N HIS A 38 59.24 -32.31 -20.36
CA HIS A 38 60.04 -32.51 -21.57
C HIS A 38 60.60 -31.19 -22.14
N ALA A 39 59.76 -30.16 -22.26
CA ALA A 39 60.17 -28.84 -22.73
C ALA A 39 61.17 -28.14 -21.78
N GLY A 40 61.04 -28.38 -20.47
CA GLY A 40 61.99 -27.88 -19.47
C GLY A 40 63.37 -28.53 -19.58
N THR A 41 63.42 -29.84 -19.85
CA THR A 41 64.65 -30.59 -20.09
C THR A 41 65.36 -30.13 -21.37
N GLU A 42 64.62 -29.85 -22.46
CA GLU A 42 65.17 -29.26 -23.70
C GLU A 42 65.77 -27.87 -23.46
N ALA A 43 65.14 -27.08 -22.60
CA ALA A 43 65.61 -25.74 -22.22
C ALA A 43 66.75 -25.74 -21.16
N GLN A 44 67.31 -26.91 -20.81
CA GLN A 44 68.35 -27.08 -19.78
C GLN A 44 67.94 -26.58 -18.38
N ILE A 45 66.64 -26.56 -18.08
CA ILE A 45 66.13 -26.21 -16.75
C ILE A 45 66.22 -27.46 -15.85
N PRO A 46 66.81 -27.37 -14.65
CA PRO A 46 66.84 -28.50 -13.71
C PRO A 46 65.45 -29.09 -13.41
N ASP A 47 65.30 -30.42 -13.50
CA ASP A 47 64.02 -31.14 -13.37
C ASP A 47 63.22 -30.78 -12.10
N TYR A 48 63.92 -30.59 -10.96
CA TYR A 48 63.28 -30.22 -9.69
C TYR A 48 62.61 -28.84 -9.74
N LEU A 49 63.13 -27.90 -10.55
CA LEU A 49 62.54 -26.57 -10.74
C LEU A 49 61.31 -26.65 -11.64
N VAL A 50 61.34 -27.52 -12.67
CA VAL A 50 60.21 -27.74 -13.57
C VAL A 50 59.02 -28.33 -12.80
N ILE A 51 59.25 -29.37 -11.99
CA ILE A 51 58.20 -30.00 -11.17
C ILE A 51 57.59 -28.99 -10.18
N LYS A 52 58.44 -28.21 -9.48
CA LYS A 52 57.99 -27.19 -8.52
C LYS A 52 57.15 -26.10 -9.21
N ALA A 53 57.58 -25.64 -10.38
CA ALA A 53 56.89 -24.63 -11.17
C ALA A 53 55.52 -25.13 -11.70
N VAL A 54 55.45 -26.35 -12.24
CA VAL A 54 54.18 -26.97 -12.68
C VAL A 54 53.20 -27.08 -11.52
N GLN A 55 53.68 -27.55 -10.36
CA GLN A 55 52.84 -27.66 -9.16
C GLN A 55 52.36 -26.30 -8.65
N GLU A 56 53.20 -25.27 -8.69
CA GLU A 56 52.82 -23.91 -8.32
C GLU A 56 51.76 -23.35 -9.28
N ILE A 57 51.91 -23.53 -10.59
CA ILE A 57 50.93 -23.10 -11.61
C ILE A 57 49.58 -23.82 -11.39
N LYS A 58 49.61 -25.13 -11.12
CA LYS A 58 48.41 -25.94 -10.82
C LYS A 58 47.71 -25.44 -9.56
N ASN A 59 48.46 -25.20 -8.49
CA ASN A 59 47.95 -24.63 -7.24
C ASN A 59 47.37 -23.23 -7.46
N ARG A 60 48.06 -22.34 -8.18
CA ARG A 60 47.58 -20.99 -8.54
C ARG A 60 46.30 -21.05 -9.38
N LYS A 61 46.20 -21.98 -10.35
CA LYS A 61 45.00 -22.19 -11.19
C LYS A 61 43.82 -22.71 -10.36
N GLN A 62 44.06 -23.70 -9.48
CA GLN A 62 43.05 -24.21 -8.56
C GLN A 62 42.58 -23.14 -7.57
N GLN A 63 43.48 -22.32 -7.03
CA GLN A 63 43.16 -21.18 -6.19
C GLN A 63 42.34 -20.14 -6.95
N LYS A 64 42.71 -19.80 -8.20
CA LYS A 64 41.94 -18.89 -9.07
C LYS A 64 40.53 -19.43 -9.34
N LEU A 65 40.38 -20.71 -9.66
CA LEU A 65 39.09 -21.37 -9.87
C LEU A 65 38.23 -21.41 -8.60
N ALA A 66 38.82 -21.78 -7.46
CA ALA A 66 38.15 -21.77 -6.16
C ALA A 66 37.70 -20.36 -5.76
N ARG A 67 38.53 -19.34 -6.01
CA ARG A 67 38.19 -17.93 -5.80
C ARG A 67 37.03 -17.49 -6.69
N LYS A 68 37.06 -17.82 -7.99
CA LYS A 68 35.95 -17.54 -8.92
C LYS A 68 34.65 -18.20 -8.46
N LYS A 69 34.69 -19.48 -8.10
CA LYS A 69 33.52 -20.21 -7.56
C LYS A 69 32.99 -19.53 -6.29
N ARG A 70 33.83 -19.23 -5.30
CA ARG A 70 33.44 -18.53 -4.06
C ARG A 70 32.77 -17.19 -4.34
N ILE A 71 33.31 -16.39 -5.25
CA ILE A 71 32.72 -15.11 -5.66
C ILE A 71 31.36 -15.33 -6.33
N GLN A 72 31.24 -16.27 -7.26
CA GLN A 72 29.97 -16.60 -7.91
C GLN A 72 28.91 -17.08 -6.90
N TYR A 73 29.27 -17.92 -5.93
CA TYR A 73 28.34 -18.35 -4.87
C TYR A 73 27.90 -17.18 -3.99
N ARG A 74 28.81 -16.25 -3.63
CA ARG A 74 28.45 -15.05 -2.87
C ARG A 74 27.51 -14.14 -3.67
N LEU A 75 27.81 -13.90 -4.96
CA LEU A 75 26.94 -13.11 -5.84
C LEU A 75 25.55 -13.72 -5.98
N LYS A 76 25.44 -15.03 -6.24
CA LYS A 76 24.14 -15.72 -6.32
C LYS A 76 23.35 -15.64 -5.01
N ARG A 77 24.02 -15.75 -3.85
CA ARG A 77 23.37 -15.61 -2.54
C ARG A 77 22.85 -14.19 -2.30
N VAL A 78 23.67 -13.17 -2.61
CA VAL A 78 23.27 -11.76 -2.44
C VAL A 78 22.10 -11.42 -3.39
N LEU A 79 22.18 -11.84 -4.64
CA LEU A 79 21.09 -11.68 -5.61
C LEU A 79 19.80 -12.38 -5.15
N GLY A 80 19.92 -13.62 -4.68
CA GLY A 80 18.78 -14.37 -4.13
C GLY A 80 18.15 -13.69 -2.92
N SER A 81 18.97 -13.21 -1.96
CA SER A 81 18.46 -12.47 -0.80
C SER A 81 17.80 -11.15 -1.19
N SER A 82 18.37 -10.42 -2.16
CA SER A 82 17.81 -9.16 -2.65
C SER A 82 16.44 -9.36 -3.30
N LEU A 83 16.29 -10.43 -4.10
CA LEU A 83 15.02 -10.77 -4.75
C LEU A 83 13.95 -11.13 -3.72
N LEU A 84 14.32 -11.90 -2.68
CA LEU A 84 13.41 -12.24 -1.59
C LEU A 84 12.95 -10.99 -0.82
N VAL A 85 13.86 -10.09 -0.48
CA VAL A 85 13.52 -8.83 0.21
C VAL A 85 12.59 -7.98 -0.66
N PHE A 86 12.89 -7.84 -1.96
CA PHE A 86 12.04 -7.10 -2.88
C PHE A 86 10.64 -7.71 -2.99
N SER A 87 10.54 -9.04 -3.13
CA SER A 87 9.27 -9.75 -3.17
C SER A 87 8.46 -9.58 -1.87
N ALA A 88 9.12 -9.60 -0.71
CA ALA A 88 8.48 -9.36 0.58
C ALA A 88 7.91 -7.94 0.69
N ILE A 89 8.68 -6.93 0.26
CA ILE A 89 8.23 -5.52 0.24
C ILE A 89 7.05 -5.34 -0.70
N ALA A 90 7.10 -5.92 -1.90
CA ALA A 90 6.01 -5.85 -2.87
C ALA A 90 4.72 -6.51 -2.33
N CYS A 91 4.84 -7.69 -1.73
CA CYS A 91 3.72 -8.40 -1.11
C CYS A 91 3.11 -7.61 0.06
N TRP A 92 3.96 -7.06 0.93
CA TRP A 92 3.51 -6.21 2.02
C TRP A 92 2.78 -4.95 1.53
N GLY A 93 3.30 -4.32 0.46
CA GLY A 93 2.70 -3.15 -0.18
C GLY A 93 1.30 -3.43 -0.74
N THR A 94 1.11 -4.55 -1.44
CA THR A 94 -0.20 -4.92 -2.01
C THR A 94 -1.23 -5.22 -0.92
N ILE A 95 -0.84 -5.93 0.14
CA ILE A 95 -1.72 -6.20 1.29
C ILE A 95 -2.14 -4.89 1.95
N THR A 96 -1.19 -4.00 2.20
CA THR A 96 -1.44 -2.70 2.86
C THR A 96 -2.34 -1.81 2.00
N TYR A 97 -2.09 -1.74 0.68
CA TYR A 97 -2.93 -0.99 -0.25
C TYR A 97 -4.38 -1.49 -0.25
N ASN A 98 -4.58 -2.81 -0.36
CA ASN A 98 -5.92 -3.40 -0.34
C ASN A 98 -6.65 -3.17 0.99
N HIS A 99 -5.91 -3.18 2.10
CA HIS A 99 -6.43 -2.84 3.42
C HIS A 99 -6.92 -1.38 3.48
N LEU A 100 -6.11 -0.41 3.05
CA LEU A 100 -6.50 1.00 3.03
C LEU A 100 -7.72 1.25 2.12
N ILE A 101 -7.79 0.57 0.96
CA ILE A 101 -8.97 0.60 0.08
C ILE A 101 -10.23 0.06 0.79
N THR A 102 -10.08 -0.98 1.60
CA THR A 102 -11.18 -1.54 2.39
C THR A 102 -11.67 -0.52 3.43
N VAL A 103 -10.76 0.15 4.13
CA VAL A 103 -11.11 1.12 5.17
C VAL A 103 -11.74 2.40 4.61
N ILE A 104 -11.26 2.93 3.48
CA ILE A 104 -11.93 4.06 2.82
C ILE A 104 -13.30 3.67 2.26
N SER A 105 -13.46 2.45 1.76
CA SER A 105 -14.75 1.92 1.29
C SER A 105 -15.76 1.80 2.43
N ASN A 106 -15.32 1.37 3.62
CA ASN A 106 -16.14 1.33 4.82
C ASN A 106 -16.60 2.75 5.22
N THR A 107 -15.71 3.74 5.13
CA THR A 107 -16.04 5.14 5.40
C THR A 107 -17.09 5.68 4.43
N LYS A 108 -16.93 5.41 3.13
CA LYS A 108 -17.93 5.75 2.09
C LYS A 108 -19.27 5.04 2.34
N THR A 109 -19.25 3.81 2.82
CA THR A 109 -20.46 3.06 3.16
C THR A 109 -21.18 3.69 4.35
N ALA A 110 -20.46 4.06 5.41
CA ALA A 110 -21.03 4.76 6.55
C ALA A 110 -21.60 6.14 6.16
N GLN A 111 -20.90 6.88 5.29
CA GLN A 111 -21.37 8.15 4.73
C GLN A 111 -22.71 7.99 3.95
N LYS A 112 -22.84 6.90 3.18
CA LYS A 112 -24.10 6.57 2.50
C LYS A 112 -25.23 6.28 3.50
N GLN A 113 -24.95 5.61 4.62
CA GLN A 113 -25.97 5.38 5.65
C GLN A 113 -26.45 6.68 6.29
N VAL A 114 -25.55 7.62 6.57
CA VAL A 114 -25.92 8.98 7.03
C VAL A 114 -26.82 9.64 5.99
N THR A 115 -26.39 9.66 4.72
CA THR A 115 -27.16 10.24 3.61
C THR A 115 -28.56 9.64 3.48
N ASN A 116 -28.70 8.33 3.68
CA ASN A 116 -30.00 7.66 3.65
C ASN A 116 -30.93 8.14 4.76
N GLN A 117 -30.43 8.36 5.98
CA GLN A 117 -31.26 8.91 7.07
C GLN A 117 -31.62 10.37 6.83
N LEU A 118 -30.70 11.18 6.29
CA LEU A 118 -30.99 12.56 5.87
C LEU A 118 -32.10 12.59 4.80
N GLN A 119 -32.02 11.70 3.80
CA GLN A 119 -33.04 11.57 2.77
C GLN A 119 -34.38 11.13 3.35
N ARG A 120 -34.39 10.17 4.29
CA ARG A 120 -35.62 9.74 4.97
C ARG A 120 -36.29 10.91 5.68
N ARG A 121 -35.52 11.74 6.38
CA ARG A 121 -36.04 12.94 7.04
C ARG A 121 -36.67 13.92 6.05
N ALA A 122 -36.00 14.19 4.93
CA ALA A 122 -36.56 15.01 3.85
C ALA A 122 -37.83 14.41 3.21
N ASN A 123 -37.95 13.07 3.20
CA ASN A 123 -39.12 12.36 2.69
C ASN A 123 -40.33 12.42 3.64
N LEU A 124 -40.16 12.85 4.90
CA LEU A 124 -41.28 13.09 5.83
C LEU A 124 -41.97 14.44 5.58
N ILE A 125 -41.28 15.39 4.93
CA ILE A 125 -41.80 16.74 4.69
C ILE A 125 -43.14 16.77 3.95
N PRO A 126 -43.36 15.99 2.86
CA PRO A 126 -44.67 15.95 2.21
C PRO A 126 -45.80 15.52 3.15
N GLN A 127 -45.53 14.62 4.10
CA GLN A 127 -46.53 14.20 5.10
C GLN A 127 -46.84 15.33 6.08
N LEU A 128 -45.82 16.10 6.51
CA LEU A 128 -46.00 17.30 7.34
C LEU A 128 -46.83 18.37 6.62
N VAL A 129 -46.56 18.59 5.32
CA VAL A 129 -47.34 19.51 4.48
C VAL A 129 -48.80 19.08 4.41
N ASN A 130 -49.07 17.79 4.12
CA ASN A 130 -50.44 17.27 4.04
C ASN A 130 -51.20 17.40 5.38
N LEU A 131 -50.54 17.14 6.51
CA LEU A 131 -51.15 17.33 7.84
C LEU A 131 -51.46 18.80 8.11
N THR A 132 -50.53 19.69 7.79
CA THR A 132 -50.74 21.14 7.95
C THR A 132 -51.91 21.59 7.08
N GLN A 133 -51.99 21.16 5.82
CA GLN A 133 -53.11 21.49 4.94
C GLN A 133 -54.45 20.97 5.47
N THR A 134 -54.46 19.79 6.09
CA THR A 134 -55.70 19.16 6.61
C THR A 134 -56.21 19.83 7.88
N TYR A 135 -55.31 20.17 8.82
CA TYR A 135 -55.68 20.61 10.17
C TYR A 135 -55.40 22.09 10.46
N ALA A 136 -54.68 22.77 9.55
CA ALA A 136 -54.13 24.11 9.71
C ALA A 136 -54.01 24.83 8.36
N ASN A 137 -55.05 24.76 7.54
CA ASN A 137 -55.13 25.32 6.18
C ASN A 137 -54.78 26.82 6.06
N HIS A 138 -54.87 27.60 7.14
CA HIS A 138 -54.49 29.01 7.17
C HIS A 138 -52.99 29.26 7.40
N GLU A 139 -52.20 28.24 7.75
CA GLU A 139 -50.76 28.34 8.06
C GLU A 139 -49.87 28.19 6.82
N GLN A 140 -50.05 29.10 5.86
CA GLN A 140 -49.28 29.07 4.61
C GLN A 140 -47.78 29.29 4.81
N GLU A 141 -47.40 30.03 5.85
CA GLU A 141 -45.99 30.26 6.17
C GLU A 141 -45.28 28.95 6.53
N ILE A 142 -45.90 28.12 7.38
CA ILE A 142 -45.33 26.82 7.79
C ILE A 142 -45.20 25.88 6.60
N ILE A 143 -46.24 25.80 5.76
CA ILE A 143 -46.22 24.99 4.53
C ILE A 143 -45.08 25.44 3.62
N THR A 144 -44.92 26.76 3.44
CA THR A 144 -43.86 27.32 2.59
C THR A 144 -42.48 27.00 3.14
N GLN A 145 -42.24 27.18 4.44
CA GLN A 145 -40.97 26.86 5.09
C GLN A 145 -40.60 25.38 4.90
N LEU A 146 -41.57 24.47 5.06
CA LEU A 146 -41.38 23.03 4.83
C LEU A 146 -40.99 22.72 3.38
N ILE A 147 -41.73 23.28 2.41
CA ILE A 147 -41.48 23.05 0.98
C ILE A 147 -40.10 23.58 0.56
N VAL A 148 -39.76 24.81 0.95
CA VAL A 148 -38.48 25.44 0.63
C VAL A 148 -37.32 24.66 1.23
N ALA A 149 -37.40 24.29 2.52
CA ALA A 149 -36.37 23.50 3.18
C ALA A 149 -36.11 22.15 2.47
N ARG A 150 -37.18 21.47 2.03
CA ARG A 150 -37.03 20.25 1.23
C ARG A 150 -36.41 20.52 -0.14
N GLN A 151 -36.83 21.59 -0.81
CA GLN A 151 -36.30 21.95 -2.13
C GLN A 151 -34.79 22.23 -2.06
N ASP A 152 -34.35 22.95 -1.04
CA ASP A 152 -32.92 23.24 -0.80
C ASP A 152 -32.13 21.95 -0.59
N TYR A 153 -32.67 21.00 0.18
CA TYR A 153 -32.04 19.70 0.38
C TYR A 153 -31.96 18.87 -0.91
N LEU A 154 -32.99 18.91 -1.77
CA LEU A 154 -33.01 18.19 -3.04
C LEU A 154 -32.06 18.79 -4.08
N LYS A 155 -31.81 20.11 -4.01
CA LYS A 155 -30.82 20.81 -4.87
C LYS A 155 -29.37 20.52 -4.46
N ALA A 156 -29.14 20.08 -3.24
CA ALA A 156 -27.80 19.78 -2.74
C ALA A 156 -27.31 18.40 -3.24
N ASP A 157 -26.23 18.37 -4.03
CA ASP A 157 -25.67 17.12 -4.57
C ASP A 157 -24.58 16.52 -3.68
N ALA A 158 -23.68 17.36 -3.16
CA ALA A 158 -22.57 16.92 -2.32
C ALA A 158 -23.03 16.56 -0.89
N PHE A 159 -22.33 15.61 -0.25
CA PHE A 159 -22.63 15.20 1.12
C PHE A 159 -22.61 16.36 2.12
N GLU A 160 -21.62 17.22 2.02
CA GLU A 160 -21.49 18.41 2.88
C GLU A 160 -22.64 19.39 2.63
N ALA A 161 -22.98 19.65 1.37
CA ALA A 161 -24.12 20.49 1.00
C ALA A 161 -25.45 19.92 1.54
N LYS A 162 -25.65 18.60 1.46
CA LYS A 162 -26.83 17.92 2.03
C LYS A 162 -26.86 18.02 3.57
N THR A 163 -25.70 17.91 4.21
CA THR A 163 -25.57 18.07 5.66
C THR A 163 -25.87 19.50 6.11
N ASN A 164 -25.50 20.50 5.31
CA ASN A 164 -25.87 21.89 5.60
C ASN A 164 -27.36 22.16 5.34
N ALA A 165 -27.91 21.62 4.24
CA ALA A 165 -29.32 21.79 3.91
C ALA A 165 -30.27 21.11 4.91
N ILE A 166 -29.84 20.03 5.59
CA ILE A 166 -30.68 19.38 6.61
C ILE A 166 -31.01 20.33 7.78
N ALA A 167 -30.14 21.30 8.10
CA ALA A 167 -30.39 22.25 9.17
C ALA A 167 -31.64 23.11 8.90
N ASN A 168 -31.94 23.38 7.62
CA ASN A 168 -33.16 24.08 7.22
C ASN A 168 -34.40 23.18 7.40
N ILE A 169 -34.27 21.88 7.10
CA ILE A 169 -35.33 20.90 7.37
C ILE A 169 -35.59 20.79 8.87
N ASP A 170 -34.55 20.71 9.70
CA ASP A 170 -34.67 20.61 11.16
C ASP A 170 -35.39 21.84 11.74
N ARG A 171 -35.04 23.04 11.25
CA ARG A 171 -35.70 24.29 11.64
C ARG A 171 -37.18 24.31 11.22
N ALA A 172 -37.49 23.88 9.99
CA ALA A 172 -38.86 23.83 9.50
C ALA A 172 -39.72 22.81 10.28
N ILE A 173 -39.16 21.64 10.61
CA ILE A 173 -39.81 20.63 11.46
C ILE A 173 -40.05 21.20 12.85
N LEU A 174 -39.07 21.88 13.46
CA LEU A 174 -39.22 22.48 14.78
C LEU A 174 -40.34 23.53 14.79
N ASN A 175 -40.39 24.40 13.78
CA ASN A 175 -41.44 25.41 13.65
C ASN A 175 -42.83 24.77 13.50
N PHE A 176 -42.95 23.72 12.67
CA PHE A 176 -44.18 22.94 12.56
C PHE A 176 -44.56 22.29 13.89
N SER A 177 -43.62 21.65 14.60
CA SER A 177 -43.88 21.01 15.89
C SER A 177 -44.33 22.03 16.94
N ASN A 178 -43.72 23.22 16.99
CA ASN A 178 -44.15 24.29 17.89
C ASN A 178 -45.59 24.72 17.62
N TYR A 179 -45.94 24.93 16.34
CA TYR A 179 -47.30 25.22 15.94
C TYR A 179 -48.27 24.07 16.28
N ALA A 180 -47.86 22.83 16.04
CA ALA A 180 -48.66 21.64 16.35
C ALA A 180 -49.06 21.56 17.83
N THR A 181 -48.22 22.09 18.75
CA THR A 181 -48.55 22.10 20.18
C THR A 181 -49.66 23.08 20.55
N THR A 182 -49.87 24.14 19.78
CA THR A 182 -50.91 25.16 20.02
C THR A 182 -52.24 24.79 19.36
N ASN A 183 -52.21 23.98 18.29
CA ASN A 183 -53.40 23.49 17.61
C ASN A 183 -53.92 22.17 18.22
N GLN A 184 -54.99 22.23 19.01
CA GLN A 184 -55.55 21.06 19.71
C GLN A 184 -55.97 19.91 18.79
N LYS A 185 -56.53 20.21 17.60
CA LYS A 185 -56.96 19.18 16.63
C LYS A 185 -55.77 18.43 16.03
N LEU A 186 -54.70 19.16 15.74
CA LEU A 186 -53.48 18.58 15.17
C LEU A 186 -52.74 17.76 16.24
N LYS A 187 -52.64 18.29 17.46
CA LYS A 187 -52.01 17.63 18.62
C LYS A 187 -52.63 16.26 18.95
N SER A 188 -53.95 16.13 18.86
CA SER A 188 -54.65 14.86 19.13
C SER A 188 -54.75 13.94 17.92
N SER A 189 -54.28 14.36 16.75
CA SER A 189 -54.32 13.55 15.54
C SER A 189 -53.37 12.36 15.65
N GLN A 190 -53.89 11.15 15.47
CA GLN A 190 -53.07 9.94 15.46
C GLN A 190 -51.99 9.99 14.38
N LEU A 191 -52.27 10.64 13.24
CA LEU A 191 -51.30 10.81 12.16
C LEU A 191 -50.12 11.70 12.58
N PHE A 192 -50.38 12.77 13.33
CA PHE A 192 -49.32 13.63 13.86
C PHE A 192 -48.47 12.89 14.90
N ILE A 193 -49.11 12.16 15.81
CA ILE A 193 -48.42 11.33 16.81
C ILE A 193 -47.50 10.29 16.12
N ASN A 194 -48.03 9.58 15.12
CA ASN A 194 -47.25 8.61 14.33
C ASN A 194 -46.06 9.26 13.64
N LEU A 195 -46.25 10.42 13.03
CA LEU A 195 -45.19 11.15 12.34
C LEU A 195 -44.11 11.66 13.30
N GLN A 196 -44.48 12.09 14.51
CA GLN A 196 -43.53 12.47 15.55
C GLN A 196 -42.66 11.27 15.98
N TYR A 197 -43.24 10.06 16.03
CA TYR A 197 -42.46 8.83 16.23
C TYR A 197 -41.50 8.55 15.07
N GLU A 198 -41.92 8.74 13.82
CA GLU A 198 -41.03 8.56 12.66
C GLU A 198 -39.87 9.58 12.63
N ILE A 199 -40.14 10.85 12.95
CA ILE A 199 -39.12 11.90 13.04
C ILE A 199 -38.10 11.54 14.13
N THR A 200 -38.59 11.22 15.34
CA THR A 200 -37.73 10.84 16.47
C THR A 200 -36.93 9.58 16.16
N GLY A 201 -37.57 8.58 15.54
CA GLY A 201 -36.91 7.35 15.13
C GLY A 201 -35.82 7.58 14.07
N THR A 202 -36.06 8.52 13.15
CA THR A 202 -35.06 8.91 12.13
C THR A 202 -33.89 9.67 12.76
N GLU A 203 -34.15 10.57 13.72
CA GLU A 203 -33.11 11.29 14.47
C GLU A 203 -32.21 10.32 15.25
N ASN A 204 -32.81 9.39 15.99
CA ASN A 204 -32.05 8.39 16.75
C ASN A 204 -31.16 7.54 15.84
N ARG A 205 -31.67 7.12 14.67
CA ARG A 205 -30.87 6.38 13.68
C ARG A 205 -29.77 7.24 13.07
N LEU A 206 -30.07 8.50 12.76
CA LEU A 206 -29.10 9.45 12.22
C LEU A 206 -27.95 9.67 13.21
N ALA A 207 -28.24 9.81 14.51
CA ALA A 207 -27.22 9.94 15.54
C ALA A 207 -26.26 8.74 15.58
N VAL A 208 -26.81 7.51 15.52
CA VAL A 208 -26.01 6.27 15.46
C VAL A 208 -25.17 6.19 14.19
N GLU A 209 -25.75 6.50 13.02
CA GLU A 209 -25.01 6.45 11.76
C GLU A 209 -23.94 7.56 11.66
N ARG A 210 -24.17 8.74 12.24
CA ARG A 210 -23.13 9.79 12.38
C ARG A 210 -21.98 9.33 13.25
N MET A 211 -22.26 8.70 14.39
CA MET A 211 -21.22 8.12 15.25
C MET A 211 -20.39 7.08 14.48
N ARG A 212 -21.05 6.16 13.76
CA ARG A 212 -20.37 5.13 12.95
C ARG A 212 -19.52 5.74 11.83
N TYR A 213 -20.03 6.77 11.16
CA TYR A 213 -19.28 7.50 10.13
C TYR A 213 -18.04 8.18 10.72
N ASN A 214 -18.18 8.88 11.84
CA ASN A 214 -17.06 9.53 12.51
C ASN A 214 -15.99 8.51 12.95
N GLN A 215 -16.40 7.37 13.51
CA GLN A 215 -15.49 6.28 13.86
C GLN A 215 -14.75 5.71 12.65
N ALA A 216 -15.44 5.57 11.50
CA ALA A 216 -14.82 5.09 10.26
C ALA A 216 -13.82 6.11 9.70
N VAL A 217 -14.17 7.40 9.70
CA VAL A 217 -13.27 8.51 9.32
C VAL A 217 -12.04 8.56 10.22
N GLU A 218 -12.23 8.48 11.54
CA GLU A 218 -11.14 8.47 12.50
C GLU A 218 -10.19 7.30 12.26
N LYS A 219 -10.74 6.09 12.12
CA LYS A 219 -9.95 4.88 11.83
C LYS A 219 -9.17 5.03 10.53
N TYR A 220 -9.81 5.50 9.46
CA TYR A 220 -9.16 5.75 8.19
C TYR A 220 -8.00 6.75 8.32
N ASN A 221 -8.26 7.88 8.97
CA ASN A 221 -7.28 8.94 9.18
C ASN A 221 -6.10 8.50 10.05
N GLN A 222 -6.34 7.61 11.02
CA GLN A 222 -5.28 7.00 11.83
C GLN A 222 -4.43 6.06 10.98
N GLU A 223 -5.04 5.14 10.22
CA GLU A 223 -4.31 4.15 9.43
C GLU A 223 -3.43 4.78 8.33
N ILE A 224 -3.89 5.83 7.64
CA ILE A 224 -3.06 6.50 6.62
C ILE A 224 -1.88 7.28 7.23
N LYS A 225 -1.95 7.63 8.52
CA LYS A 225 -0.87 8.35 9.24
C LYS A 225 0.05 7.41 10.01
N GLN A 226 -0.37 6.19 10.29
CA GLN A 226 0.37 5.23 11.11
C GLN A 226 1.49 4.55 10.32
N PHE A 227 2.70 4.49 10.90
CA PHE A 227 3.78 3.68 10.33
C PHE A 227 3.52 2.18 10.61
N PRO A 228 3.72 1.27 9.63
CA PRO A 228 4.34 1.49 8.32
C PRO A 228 3.38 1.85 7.17
N GLN A 229 2.06 1.87 7.41
CA GLN A 229 1.02 2.12 6.40
C GLN A 229 1.17 3.51 5.73
N SER A 230 1.64 4.51 6.45
CA SER A 230 1.86 5.87 5.96
C SER A 230 2.83 5.97 4.77
N LEU A 231 3.77 5.04 4.63
CA LEU A 231 4.65 4.96 3.46
C LEU A 231 3.84 4.65 2.19
N VAL A 232 2.98 3.63 2.28
CA VAL A 232 2.09 3.24 1.18
C VAL A 232 1.07 4.36 0.93
N ALA A 233 0.51 4.93 1.99
CA ALA A 233 -0.43 6.05 1.87
C ALA A 233 0.18 7.24 1.11
N THR A 234 1.43 7.60 1.41
CA THR A 234 2.14 8.71 0.76
C THR A 234 2.45 8.40 -0.72
N ILE A 235 2.94 7.19 -1.01
CA ILE A 235 3.28 6.77 -2.38
C ILE A 235 2.04 6.76 -3.29
N PHE A 236 0.91 6.29 -2.76
CA PHE A 236 -0.36 6.17 -3.49
C PHE A 236 -1.31 7.36 -3.27
N GLN A 237 -0.83 8.45 -2.64
CA GLN A 237 -1.57 9.71 -2.46
C GLN A 237 -2.94 9.54 -1.77
N PHE A 238 -3.02 8.69 -0.74
CA PHE A 238 -4.21 8.63 0.10
C PHE A 238 -4.30 9.88 0.98
N GLU A 239 -5.40 10.62 0.84
CA GLU A 239 -5.66 11.86 1.59
C GLU A 239 -6.55 11.60 2.81
N SER A 240 -6.32 12.33 3.91
CA SER A 240 -7.22 12.28 5.06
C SER A 240 -8.59 12.88 4.73
N LEU A 241 -9.64 12.29 5.29
CA LEU A 241 -11.03 12.74 5.20
C LEU A 241 -11.40 13.71 6.32
#